data_AF-A0A936H3F6-F1
#
_entry.id   AF-A0A936H3F6-F1
#
_cell.length_a   1.000
_cell.length_b   1.000
_cell.length_c   1.000
_cell.angle_alpha   90.00
_cell.angle_beta   90.00
_cell.angle_gamma   90.00
#
_symmetry.space_group_name_H-M   'P 1'
#
loop_
_entity.id
_entity.type
_entity.pdbx_description
1 polymer ?
#
loop_
_entity_poly.entity_id
_entity_poly.type
_entity_poly.pdbx_seq_one_letter_code
_entity_poly.pdbx_strand_id
1 'polypeptide(L)'
;MAQQSWTLDTGNGRQHLIGLYHGEESGHLAVYCNNQIILVDFHVRAEKRFSFFVDEELCELTILPAAVRGFQYQLVLNEQADTPRNQRRKALAAAQEKDRKDWIWRLVFGLAAVLFVLALILLAFFRGR
;
A
#
# COMPACT_ATOMS: atom_id res chain seq x y z
N MET A 1 25.34 10.46 16.88
CA MET A 1 24.14 11.20 16.40
C MET A 1 23.73 10.59 15.08
N ALA A 2 22.45 10.25 14.91
CA ALA A 2 21.94 9.66 13.68
C ALA A 2 20.82 10.52 13.12
N GLN A 3 20.90 10.80 11.82
CA GLN A 3 19.85 11.48 11.07
C GLN A 3 19.52 10.60 9.85
N GLN A 4 18.23 10.38 9.62
CA GLN A 4 17.74 9.61 8.48
C GLN A 4 16.49 10.27 7.92
N SER A 5 16.30 10.18 6.61
CA SER A 5 15.15 10.74 5.91
C SER A 5 14.57 9.79 4.88
N TRP A 6 13.27 9.88 4.67
CA TRP A 6 12.50 9.17 3.67
C TRP A 6 11.60 10.15 2.92
N THR A 7 11.39 9.89 1.65
CA THR A 7 10.39 10.60 0.85
C THR A 7 9.16 9.71 0.72
N LEU A 8 8.02 10.21 1.19
CA LEU A 8 6.73 9.55 1.10
C LEU A 8 5.93 10.16 -0.06
N ASP A 9 5.51 9.33 -1.01
CA ASP A 9 4.57 9.74 -2.06
C ASP A 9 3.13 9.39 -1.63
N THR A 10 2.33 10.43 -1.39
CA THR A 10 0.93 10.28 -0.99
C THR A 10 -0.03 10.19 -2.19
N GLY A 11 0.46 9.98 -3.42
CA GLY A 11 -0.36 9.68 -4.60
C GLY A 11 -1.31 10.81 -5.05
N ASN A 12 -1.37 11.92 -4.30
CA ASN A 12 -2.05 13.16 -4.63
C ASN A 12 -1.10 14.16 -5.34
N GLY A 13 0.09 13.70 -5.75
CA GLY A 13 1.14 14.53 -6.34
C GLY A 13 1.98 15.30 -5.32
N ARG A 14 1.73 15.15 -4.01
CA ARG A 14 2.56 15.72 -2.95
C ARG A 14 3.56 14.69 -2.45
N GLN A 15 4.79 15.15 -2.29
CA GLN A 15 5.84 14.41 -1.62
C GLN A 15 6.03 14.97 -0.23
N HIS A 16 6.19 14.09 0.75
CA HIS A 16 6.46 14.44 2.13
C HIS A 16 7.85 13.95 2.50
N LEU A 17 8.73 14.87 2.88
CA LEU A 17 10.04 14.55 3.44
C LEU A 17 9.88 14.27 4.93
N ILE A 18 9.89 12.99 5.28
CA ILE A 18 9.90 12.54 6.67
C ILE A 18 11.34 12.36 7.09
N GLY A 19 11.78 13.09 8.10
CA GLY A 19 13.10 12.91 8.67
C GLY A 19 13.03 12.66 10.16
N LEU A 20 14.08 12.02 10.66
CA LEU A 20 14.28 11.84 12.09
C LEU A 20 15.64 12.36 12.50
N TYR A 21 15.71 12.83 13.73
CA TYR A 21 16.92 13.07 14.49
C TYR A 21 16.86 12.18 15.72
N HIS A 22 17.94 11.42 15.96
CA HIS A 22 18.09 10.62 17.16
C HIS A 22 19.46 10.82 17.80
N GLY A 23 19.46 11.36 19.02
CA GLY A 23 20.63 11.48 19.86
C GLY A 23 20.95 10.13 20.51
N GLU A 24 21.98 9.43 20.02
CA GLU A 24 22.38 8.10 20.50
C GLU A 24 22.67 8.05 22.02
N GLU A 25 23.28 9.10 22.58
CA GLU A 25 23.61 9.17 24.02
C GLU A 25 22.44 9.71 24.86
N SER A 26 21.78 10.77 24.37
CA SER A 26 20.67 11.42 25.07
C SER A 26 19.34 10.65 24.95
N GLY A 27 19.22 9.75 23.98
CA GLY A 27 17.97 9.09 23.59
C GLY A 27 16.88 10.07 23.12
N HIS A 28 17.25 11.28 22.71
CA HIS A 28 16.29 12.28 22.23
C HIS A 28 15.92 11.99 20.78
N LEU A 29 14.64 11.78 20.53
CA LEU A 29 14.08 11.52 19.22
C LEU A 29 13.21 12.71 18.79
N ALA A 30 13.42 13.19 17.58
CA ALA A 30 12.52 14.13 16.92
C ALA A 30 12.25 13.63 15.50
N VAL A 31 10.98 13.52 15.13
CA VAL A 31 10.55 13.21 13.76
C VAL A 31 9.88 14.46 13.20
N TYR A 32 10.21 14.79 11.97
CA TYR A 32 9.66 15.92 11.25
C TYR A 32 9.13 15.50 9.89
N CYS A 33 8.10 16.19 9.41
CA CYS A 33 7.56 16.08 8.07
C CYS A 33 7.59 17.48 7.43
N ASN A 34 8.25 17.63 6.29
CA ASN A 34 8.36 18.92 5.58
C ASN A 34 8.78 20.08 6.50
N ASN A 35 9.81 19.86 7.32
CA ASN A 35 10.37 20.81 8.29
C ASN A 35 9.46 21.13 9.50
N GLN A 36 8.32 20.46 9.67
CA GLN A 36 7.48 20.56 10.85
C GLN A 36 7.70 19.35 11.76
N ILE A 37 7.96 19.58 13.05
CA ILE A 37 8.09 18.51 14.03
C ILE A 37 6.71 17.88 14.26
N ILE A 38 6.60 16.57 14.03
CA ILE A 38 5.36 15.80 14.18
C ILE A 38 5.39 14.85 15.37
N LEU A 39 6.59 14.48 15.84
CA LEU A 39 6.78 13.59 16.98
C LEU A 39 8.06 13.96 17.71
N VAL A 40 7.99 14.06 19.04
CA VAL A 40 9.16 14.19 19.90
C VAL A 40 9.01 13.17 21.01
N ASP A 41 10.10 12.48 21.31
CA ASP A 41 10.16 11.57 22.45
C ASP A 41 11.56 11.61 23.07
N PHE A 42 11.63 11.32 24.36
CA PHE A 42 12.88 11.34 25.12
C PHE A 42 13.16 9.94 25.67
N HIS A 43 14.44 9.65 25.89
CA HIS A 43 14.90 8.37 26.44
C HIS A 43 14.58 7.15 25.57
N VAL A 44 14.57 7.31 24.24
CA VAL A 44 14.38 6.21 23.29
C VAL A 44 15.68 5.41 23.16
N ARG A 45 15.92 4.49 24.11
CA ARG A 45 17.16 3.69 24.17
C ARG A 45 16.99 2.22 23.80
N ALA A 46 15.75 1.78 23.62
CA ALA A 46 15.39 0.42 23.29
C ALA A 46 14.46 0.42 22.08
N GLU A 47 14.05 -0.78 21.65
CA GLU A 47 13.05 -0.91 20.61
C GLU A 47 11.78 -0.15 20.96
N LYS A 48 11.35 0.72 20.06
CA LYS A 48 10.12 1.48 20.22
C LYS A 48 9.47 1.71 18.86
N ARG A 49 8.15 1.57 18.84
CA ARG A 49 7.32 1.79 17.67
C ARG A 49 6.44 3.01 17.88
N PHE A 50 6.35 3.82 16.84
CA PHE A 50 5.53 5.01 16.80
C PHE A 50 4.59 4.95 15.61
N SER A 51 3.40 5.49 15.79
CA SER A 51 2.41 5.60 14.73
C SER A 51 1.99 7.06 14.63
N PHE A 52 2.02 7.60 13.42
CA PHE A 52 1.61 8.97 13.14
C PHE A 52 0.99 9.03 11.75
N PHE A 53 0.15 10.04 11.53
CA PHE A 53 -0.50 10.25 10.24
C PHE A 53 0.29 11.26 9.41
N VAL A 54 0.40 10.97 8.11
CA VAL A 54 0.83 11.93 7.10
C VAL A 54 -0.29 11.98 6.06
N ASP A 55 -0.99 13.11 5.98
CA ASP A 55 -2.28 13.24 5.29
C ASP A 55 -3.26 12.13 5.75
N GLU A 56 -3.72 11.27 4.83
CA GLU A 56 -4.63 10.14 5.09
C GLU A 56 -3.89 8.80 5.27
N GLU A 57 -2.55 8.80 5.31
CA GLU A 57 -1.72 7.60 5.45
C GLU A 57 -1.27 7.39 6.89
N LEU A 58 -1.45 6.18 7.41
CA LEU A 58 -0.90 5.79 8.70
C LEU A 58 0.54 5.30 8.50
N CYS A 59 1.50 6.05 9.04
CA CYS A 59 2.91 5.70 9.02
C CYS A 59 3.31 5.05 10.35
N GLU A 60 4.13 4.01 10.27
CA GLU A 60 4.71 3.34 11.42
C GLU A 60 6.23 3.46 11.37
N LEU A 61 6.79 4.10 12.39
CA LEU A 61 8.22 4.19 12.60
C LEU A 61 8.63 3.20 13.67
N THR A 62 9.47 2.24 13.30
CA THR A 62 10.09 1.29 14.22
C THR A 62 11.55 1.68 14.40
N ILE A 63 11.96 1.85 15.65
CA ILE A 63 13.35 2.06 16.05
C ILE A 63 13.84 0.76 16.66
N LEU A 64 14.90 0.19 16.11
CA LEU A 64 15.49 -1.08 16.55
C LEU A 64 16.94 -0.84 16.98
N PRO A 65 17.42 -1.44 18.08
CA PRO A 65 18.86 -1.46 18.36
C PRO A 65 19.59 -2.26 17.27
N ALA A 66 20.68 -1.71 16.74
CA ALA A 66 21.50 -2.42 15.76
C ALA A 66 22.33 -3.52 16.45
N ALA A 67 22.62 -4.61 15.72
CA ALA A 67 23.36 -5.76 16.26
C ALA A 67 24.80 -5.43 16.72
N VAL A 68 25.40 -4.35 16.21
CA VAL A 68 26.78 -3.96 16.53
C VAL A 68 26.79 -2.66 17.35
N ARG A 69 26.32 -1.56 16.77
CA ARG A 69 26.26 -0.24 17.42
C ARG A 69 25.23 0.65 16.73
N GLY A 70 24.57 1.49 17.52
CA GLY A 70 23.59 2.46 17.05
C GLY A 70 22.19 1.87 16.92
N PHE A 71 21.36 2.51 16.10
CA PHE A 71 19.97 2.15 15.89
C PHE A 71 19.67 2.02 14.41
N GLN A 72 18.76 1.12 14.07
CA GLN A 72 18.13 0.99 12.77
C GLN A 72 16.75 1.62 12.82
N TYR A 73 16.38 2.29 11.73
CA TYR A 73 15.11 2.98 11.63
C TYR A 73 14.36 2.45 10.42
N GLN A 74 13.13 2.02 10.65
CA GLN A 74 12.26 1.50 9.61
C GLN A 74 10.97 2.31 9.60
N LEU A 75 10.67 2.92 8.46
CA LEU A 75 9.41 3.60 8.22
C LEU A 75 8.59 2.76 7.24
N VAL A 76 7.38 2.37 7.66
CA VAL A 76 6.47 1.55 6.86
C VAL A 76 5.10 2.22 6.81
N LEU A 77 4.47 2.24 5.63
CA LEU A 77 3.06 2.61 5.53
C LEU A 77 2.20 1.42 5.94
N ASN A 78 1.27 1.65 6.85
CA ASN A 78 0.30 0.63 7.21
C ASN A 78 -0.86 0.63 6.21
N GLU A 79 -0.76 -0.21 5.19
CA GLU A 79 -1.79 -0.39 4.16
C GLU A 79 -2.96 -1.29 4.60
N GLN A 80 -2.82 -1.93 5.77
CA GLN A 80 -3.82 -2.84 6.31
C GLN A 80 -4.82 -2.14 7.23
N ALA A 81 -4.35 -1.10 7.92
CA ALA A 81 -5.16 -0.26 8.80
C ALA A 81 -6.38 0.30 8.05
N ASP A 82 -7.47 0.50 8.78
CA ASP A 82 -8.71 1.00 8.21
C ASP A 82 -8.66 2.53 8.05
N THR A 83 -7.80 3.01 7.15
CA THR A 83 -7.73 4.42 6.77
C THR A 83 -8.64 4.69 5.57
N PRO A 84 -9.18 5.92 5.43
CA PRO A 84 -10.00 6.29 4.27
C PRO A 84 -9.32 5.97 2.93
N ARG A 85 -7.99 6.14 2.85
CA ARG A 85 -7.23 5.84 1.65
C ARG A 85 -7.07 4.33 1.40
N ASN A 86 -6.87 3.52 2.43
CA ASN A 86 -6.82 2.06 2.29
C ASN A 86 -8.20 1.50 1.88
N GLN A 87 -9.29 2.07 2.39
CA GLN A 87 -10.64 1.73 1.94
C GLN A 87 -10.84 2.03 0.45
N ARG A 88 -10.41 3.21 -0.02
CA ARG A 88 -10.45 3.57 -1.45
C ARG A 88 -9.61 2.61 -2.29
N ARG A 89 -8.41 2.23 -1.86
CA ARG A 89 -7.56 1.24 -2.57
C ARG A 89 -8.25 -0.11 -2.69
N LYS A 90 -8.83 -0.62 -1.60
CA LYS A 90 -9.58 -1.89 -1.59
C LYS A 90 -10.79 -1.83 -2.53
N ALA A 91 -11.54 -0.72 -2.51
CA ALA A 91 -12.69 -0.53 -3.39
C ALA A 91 -12.30 -0.50 -4.88
N LEU A 92 -11.21 0.19 -5.23
CA LEU A 92 -10.68 0.22 -6.60
C LEU A 92 -10.22 -1.16 -7.06
N ALA A 93 -9.49 -1.89 -6.22
CA ALA A 93 -9.05 -3.25 -6.53
C ALA A 93 -10.24 -4.21 -6.74
N ALA A 94 -11.27 -4.11 -5.89
CA ALA A 94 -12.50 -4.88 -6.02
C ALA A 94 -13.29 -4.54 -7.31
N ALA A 95 -13.34 -3.26 -7.69
CA ALA A 95 -13.95 -2.82 -8.94
C ALA A 95 -13.23 -3.39 -10.16
N GLN A 96 -11.89 -3.32 -10.18
CA GLN A 96 -11.08 -3.89 -11.26
C GLN A 96 -11.22 -5.41 -11.37
N GLU A 97 -11.31 -6.11 -10.23
CA GLU A 97 -11.52 -7.55 -10.24
C GLU A 97 -12.90 -7.91 -10.82
N LYS A 98 -13.93 -7.14 -10.48
CA LYS A 98 -15.28 -7.30 -11.04
C LYS A 98 -15.26 -7.06 -12.54
N ASP A 99 -14.69 -5.96 -13.00
CA ASP A 99 -14.60 -5.63 -14.43
C ASP A 99 -13.86 -6.71 -15.22
N ARG A 100 -12.76 -7.24 -14.66
CA ARG A 100 -12.01 -8.34 -15.26
C ARG A 100 -12.85 -9.61 -15.37
N LYS A 101 -13.56 -9.99 -14.31
CA LYS A 101 -14.45 -11.17 -14.33
C LYS A 101 -15.59 -10.99 -15.32
N ASP A 102 -16.21 -9.82 -15.34
CA ASP A 102 -17.31 -9.49 -16.26
C ASP A 102 -16.84 -9.57 -17.72
N TRP A 103 -15.64 -9.08 -18.02
CA TRP A 103 -15.06 -9.20 -19.35
C TRP A 103 -14.77 -10.66 -19.75
N ILE A 104 -14.19 -11.46 -18.84
CA ILE A 104 -13.96 -12.89 -19.07
C ILE A 104 -15.29 -13.62 -19.33
N TRP A 105 -16.32 -13.37 -18.53
CA TRP A 105 -17.64 -13.98 -18.73
C TRP A 105 -18.24 -13.60 -20.08
N ARG A 106 -18.14 -12.34 -20.50
CA ARG A 106 -18.60 -11.90 -21.83
C ARG A 106 -17.91 -12.68 -22.95
N LEU A 107 -16.60 -12.92 -22.85
CA LEU A 107 -15.88 -13.73 -23.83
C LEU A 107 -16.33 -15.18 -23.84
N VAL A 108 -16.49 -15.80 -22.66
CA VAL A 108 -16.94 -17.19 -22.52
C VAL A 108 -18.34 -17.37 -23.11
N PHE A 109 -19.29 -16.50 -22.76
CA PHE A 109 -20.64 -16.54 -23.30
C PHE A 109 -20.66 -16.30 -24.81
N GLY A 110 -19.87 -15.35 -25.31
CA GLY A 110 -19.73 -15.08 -26.74
C GLY A 110 -19.22 -16.31 -27.51
N LEU A 111 -18.16 -16.96 -27.01
CA LEU A 111 -17.62 -18.17 -27.63
C LEU A 111 -18.62 -19.34 -27.60
N ALA A 112 -19.29 -19.54 -26.46
CA ALA A 112 -20.31 -20.59 -26.32
C ALA A 112 -21.47 -20.40 -27.30
N ALA A 113 -21.94 -19.16 -27.49
CA ALA A 113 -22.99 -18.84 -28.46
C ALA A 113 -22.58 -19.14 -29.91
N VAL A 114 -21.34 -18.82 -30.30
CA VAL A 114 -20.81 -19.14 -31.63
C VAL A 114 -20.74 -20.64 -31.86
N LEU A 115 -20.24 -21.40 -30.88
CA LEU A 115 -20.17 -22.86 -30.96
C LEU A 115 -21.57 -23.49 -31.03
N PHE A 116 -22.54 -22.95 -30.29
CA PHE A 116 -23.92 -23.41 -30.31
C PHE A 116 -24.56 -23.21 -31.69
N VAL A 117 -24.39 -22.05 -32.31
CA VAL A 117 -24.89 -21.78 -33.67
C VAL A 117 -24.23 -22.70 -34.70
N LEU A 118 -22.91 -22.91 -34.61
CA LEU A 118 -22.20 -23.86 -35.48
C LEU A 118 -22.73 -25.29 -35.34
N ALA A 119 -23.00 -25.74 -34.12
CA ALA A 119 -23.58 -27.06 -33.87
C ALA A 119 -24.97 -27.20 -34.50
N LEU A 120 -25.82 -26.17 -34.40
CA LEU A 120 -27.13 -26.16 -35.05
C LEU A 120 -27.03 -26.22 -36.58
N ILE A 121 -26.10 -25.48 -37.18
CA ILE A 121 -25.85 -25.50 -38.63
C ILE A 121 -25.41 -26.91 -39.07
N LEU A 122 -24.47 -27.52 -38.35
CA LEU A 122 -24.01 -28.88 -38.64
C LEU A 122 -25.15 -29.89 -38.51
N LEU A 123 -25.95 -29.83 -37.45
CA LEU A 123 -27.12 -30.70 -37.27
C LEU A 123 -28.14 -30.56 -38.40
N ALA A 124 -28.42 -29.34 -38.84
CA ALA A 124 -29.32 -29.11 -39.97
C ALA A 124 -28.76 -29.70 -41.29
N PHE A 125 -27.46 -29.56 -41.52
CA PHE A 125 -26.80 -30.11 -42.72
C PHE A 125 -26.80 -31.64 -42.76
N PHE A 126 -26.55 -32.31 -41.63
CA PHE A 126 -26.57 -33.78 -41.56
C PHE A 126 -27.96 -34.39 -41.65
N ARG A 127 -29.01 -33.65 -41.27
CA ARG A 127 -30.40 -34.14 -41.26
C ARG A 127 -31.13 -33.95 -42.60
N GLY A 128 -30.57 -33.12 -43.48
CA GLY A 128 -31.12 -32.84 -44.83
C GLY A 128 -30.50 -33.66 -45.97
N ARG A 129 -29.55 -34.55 -45.68
CA ARG A 129 -29.04 -35.59 -46.60
C ARG A 129 -29.64 -36.94 -46.23
#